data_AF-A0A8C2XYM8-F1
#
_entry.id   AF-A0A8C2XYM8-F1
#
_cell.length_a   1.000
_cell.length_b   1.000
_cell.length_c   1.000
_cell.angle_alpha   90.00
_cell.angle_beta   90.00
_cell.angle_gamma   90.00
#
_symmetry.space_group_name_H-M   'P 1'
#
loop_
_entity.id
_entity.type
_entity.pdbx_description
1 polymer ?
#
loop_
_entity_poly.entity_id
_entity_poly.type
_entity_poly.pdbx_seq_one_letter_code
_entity_poly.pdbx_strand_id
1 'polypeptide(L)' 'MTPLSEQEMNAHLAEESRKYQNEFNTNVAMAEIYKYAKRYRPQLLYIKKLITRQL' A
#
# COMPACT_ATOMS: atom_id res chain seq x y z
N MET A 1 1.10 3.86 -30.88
CA MET A 1 0.47 4.34 -29.63
C MET A 1 1.42 5.35 -29.02
N THR A 2 0.93 6.53 -28.66
CA THR A 2 1.75 7.55 -27.99
C THR A 2 2.05 7.08 -26.57
N PRO A 3 3.29 7.21 -26.05
CA PRO A 3 3.58 6.87 -24.68
C PRO A 3 2.76 7.75 -23.74
N LEU A 4 2.10 7.11 -22.78
CA LEU A 4 1.32 7.78 -21.74
C LEU A 4 2.25 8.50 -20.78
N SER A 5 1.97 9.76 -20.46
CA SER A 5 2.73 10.48 -19.43
C SER A 5 2.40 9.96 -18.03
N GLU A 6 3.33 10.13 -17.09
CA GLU A 6 3.07 9.81 -15.68
C GLU A 6 1.88 10.60 -15.12
N GLN A 7 1.71 11.85 -15.57
CA GLN A 7 0.61 12.70 -15.15
C GLN A 7 -0.75 12.11 -15.58
N GLU A 8 -0.87 11.70 -16.84
CA GLU A 8 -2.10 11.10 -17.35
C GLU A 8 -2.38 9.75 -16.68
N MET A 9 -1.33 8.95 -16.42
CA MET A 9 -1.47 7.69 -15.68
C MET A 9 -1.99 7.95 -14.25
N ASN A 10 -1.38 8.88 -13.53
CA ASN A 10 -1.79 9.20 -12.15
C ASN A 10 -3.21 9.76 -12.10
N ALA A 11 -3.60 10.58 -13.07
CA ALA A 11 -4.97 11.10 -13.18
C ALA A 11 -5.98 9.97 -13.41
N HIS A 12 -5.66 9.01 -14.28
CA HIS A 12 -6.48 7.83 -14.53
C HIS A 12 -6.63 6.95 -13.27
N LEU A 13 -5.53 6.66 -12.57
CA LEU A 13 -5.54 5.88 -11.33
C LEU A 13 -6.33 6.56 -10.20
N ALA A 14 -6.25 7.89 -10.10
CA ALA A 14 -7.02 8.67 -9.13
C ALA A 14 -8.53 8.62 -9.42
N GLU A 15 -8.91 8.66 -10.70
CA GLU A 15 -10.31 8.54 -11.13
C GLU A 15 -10.88 7.16 -10.76
N GLU A 16 -10.17 6.08 -11.10
CA GLU A 16 -10.60 4.72 -10.76
C GLU A 16 -10.68 4.52 -9.23
N SER A 17 -9.74 5.07 -8.47
CA SER A 17 -9.78 5.04 -7.00
C SER A 17 -11.01 5.76 -6.43
N ARG A 18 -11.40 6.91 -7.01
CA ARG A 18 -12.59 7.65 -6.60
C ARG A 18 -13.87 6.89 -6.93
N LYS A 19 -13.93 6.30 -8.12
CA LYS A 19 -15.09 5.57 -8.63
C LYS A 19 -15.52 4.41 -7.71
N TYR A 20 -14.57 3.69 -7.12
CA TYR A 20 -14.85 2.52 -6.28
C TYR A 20 -14.53 2.71 -4.79
N GLN A 21 -14.41 3.96 -4.31
CA GLN A 21 -13.90 4.23 -2.95
C GLN A 21 -14.68 3.52 -1.83
N ASN A 22 -15.97 3.27 -2.03
CA ASN A 22 -16.90 2.72 -1.03
C ASN A 22 -17.31 1.27 -1.30
N GLU A 23 -16.78 0.65 -2.35
CA GLU A 23 -17.13 -0.73 -2.74
C GLU A 23 -16.53 -1.77 -1.79
N PHE A 24 -15.45 -1.40 -1.08
CA PHE A 24 -14.69 -2.32 -0.24
C PHE A 24 -14.57 -1.80 1.19
N ASN A 25 -14.71 -2.73 2.14
CA ASN A 25 -14.47 -2.42 3.54
C ASN A 25 -12.97 -2.46 3.84
N THR A 26 -12.32 -1.30 3.71
CA THR A 26 -10.88 -1.14 3.98
C THR A 26 -10.52 -1.43 5.44
N ASN A 27 -11.43 -1.21 6.39
CA ASN A 27 -11.20 -1.54 7.80
C ASN A 27 -11.01 -3.05 8.02
N VAL A 28 -11.84 -3.88 7.37
CA VAL A 28 -11.72 -5.34 7.42
C VAL A 28 -10.42 -5.79 6.76
N ALA A 29 -10.11 -5.26 5.57
CA ALA A 29 -8.86 -5.58 4.88
C ALA A 29 -7.62 -5.26 5.73
N MET A 30 -7.60 -4.09 6.37
CA MET A 30 -6.52 -3.67 7.27
C MET A 30 -6.41 -4.56 8.51
N ALA A 31 -7.54 -5.00 9.08
CA ALA A 31 -7.54 -5.92 10.20
C ALA A 31 -6.92 -7.29 9.82
N GLU A 32 -7.21 -7.81 8.63
CA GLU A 32 -6.61 -9.06 8.13
C GLU A 32 -5.11 -8.91 7.87
N ILE A 33 -4.69 -7.82 7.22
CA ILE A 33 -3.26 -7.51 7.00
C ILE A 33 -2.52 -7.41 8.34
N TYR A 34 -3.15 -6.78 9.35
CA TYR A 34 -2.56 -6.65 10.68
C TYR A 34 -2.30 -8.01 11.35
N LYS A 35 -3.09 -9.05 11.08
CA LYS A 35 -2.82 -10.40 11.62
C LYS A 35 -1.45 -10.91 11.19
N TYR A 36 -1.08 -10.71 9.92
CA TYR A 36 0.24 -11.05 9.42
C TYR A 36 1.32 -10.15 10.00
N ALA A 37 1.09 -8.84 10.06
CA ALA A 37 2.04 -7.90 10.67
C ALA A 37 2.33 -8.25 12.14
N LYS A 38 1.31 -8.67 12.89
CA LYS A 38 1.45 -9.14 14.28
C LYS A 38 2.23 -10.45 14.34
N ARG A 39 1.91 -11.43 13.49
CA ARG A 39 2.61 -12.73 13.42
C ARG A 39 4.11 -12.58 13.16
N TYR A 40 4.48 -11.64 12.30
CA TYR A 40 5.87 -11.39 11.90
C TYR A 40 6.50 -10.17 12.55
N ARG A 41 5.92 -9.67 13.66
CA ARG A 41 6.38 -8.45 14.32
C ARG A 41 7.89 -8.47 14.66
N PRO A 42 8.48 -9.54 15.21
CA PRO A 42 9.92 -9.57 15.49
C PRO A 42 10.78 -9.39 14.22
N GLN A 43 10.41 -10.05 13.12
CA GLN A 43 11.11 -9.97 11.84
C GLN A 43 10.98 -8.57 11.24
N LEU A 44 9.78 -7.97 11.28
CA LEU A 44 9.56 -6.61 10.80
C LEU A 44 10.38 -5.58 11.59
N LEU A 45 10.45 -5.73 12.92
CA LEU A 45 11.27 -4.85 13.76
C LEU A 45 12.77 -5.04 13.52
N TYR A 46 13.21 -6.28 13.26
CA TYR A 46 14.59 -6.57 12.88
C TYR A 46 14.97 -5.90 11.55
N ILE A 47 14.14 -6.07 10.51
CA ILE A 47 14.36 -5.43 9.20
C ILE A 47 14.39 -3.91 9.33
N LYS A 48 13.42 -3.32 10.05
CA LYS A 48 13.41 -1.87 10.32
C LYS A 48 14.73 -1.42 10.95
N LYS A 49 15.20 -2.14 11.98
CA LYS A 49 16.47 -1.82 12.66
C LYS A 49 17.68 -1.93 11.73
N LEU A 50 17.69 -2.88 10.80
CA LEU A 50 18.76 -2.99 9.80
C LEU A 50 18.76 -1.79 8.84
N ILE A 51 17.60 -1.42 8.30
CA ILE A 51 17.47 -0.29 7.37
C ILE A 51 17.87 1.02 8.06
N THR A 52 17.38 1.28 9.28
CA THR A 52 17.71 2.51 10.02
C THR A 52 19.18 2.58 10.47
N ARG A 53 19.93 1.47 10.44
CA ARG A 53 21.37 1.45 10.72
C ARG A 53 22.23 1.64 9.47
N GLN A 54 21.65 1.51 8.28
CA GLN A 54 22.34 1.65 6.98
C GLN A 54 22.18 3.05 6.37
N LEU A 55 21.38 3.92 7.01
CA LEU A 55 21.20 5.34 6.69
C LEU A 55 21.86 6.19 7.78
#